data_AF-A0A9P8SDK4-F1
#
_entry.id   AF-A0A9P8SDK4-F1
#
_cell.length_a   1.000
_cell.length_b   1.000
_cell.length_c   1.000
_cell.angle_alpha   90.00
_cell.angle_beta   90.00
_cell.angle_gamma   90.00
#
_symmetry.space_group_name_H-M   'P 1'
#
loop_
_entity.id
_entity.type
_entity.pdbx_description
1 polymer ?
#
loop_
_entity_poly.entity_id
_entity_poly.type
_entity_poly.pdbx_seq_one_letter_code
_entity_poly.pdbx_strand_id
1 'polypeptide(L)'
;MPGSKLVAAVTDNKGFYNIALLPYWPSKTDYDKWAAETGFTDWWAAIDPREFGHGWFLEVFFPPVDRFETVFSNCQIPEGAAHMEESFSGQIREHVYWGSMRDRLAAAQTGELEGEKAAKREADPAGRVHVCGKKNLAVIRSGQDWFDTLPDERKLYVETMRPVLTAGMDFLRDRGNEVGCHSCRFMHVVDSTTRKVRT
;
A
#
# COMPACT_ATOMS: atom_id res chain seq x y z
N MET A 1 -7.96 -12.48 13.24
CA MET A 1 -8.62 -11.73 12.14
C MET A 1 -7.88 -10.41 11.94
N PRO A 2 -7.72 -9.88 10.72
CA PRO A 2 -7.06 -8.59 10.51
C PRO A 2 -7.86 -7.45 11.17
N GLY A 3 -7.15 -6.41 11.63
CA GLY A 3 -7.76 -5.24 12.27
C GLY A 3 -8.57 -4.37 11.29
N SER A 4 -8.16 -4.34 10.03
CA SER A 4 -8.92 -3.74 8.93
C SER A 4 -8.65 -4.47 7.62
N LYS A 5 -9.58 -4.36 6.65
CA LYS A 5 -9.41 -4.89 5.30
C LYS A 5 -10.03 -3.95 4.28
N LEU A 6 -9.30 -3.69 3.22
CA LEU A 6 -9.76 -2.89 2.08
C LEU A 6 -9.60 -3.71 0.80
N VAL A 7 -10.56 -3.62 -0.11
CA VAL A 7 -10.40 -4.17 -1.46
C VAL A 7 -10.19 -2.99 -2.42
N ALA A 8 -9.17 -3.08 -3.26
CA ALA A 8 -8.88 -2.07 -4.26
C ALA A 8 -8.54 -2.71 -5.60
N ALA A 9 -8.83 -2.01 -6.69
CA ALA A 9 -8.58 -2.49 -8.04
C ALA A 9 -7.94 -1.44 -8.94
N VAL A 10 -7.18 -1.90 -9.93
CA VAL A 10 -6.53 -1.07 -10.94
C VAL A 10 -6.28 -1.89 -12.21
N THR A 11 -6.36 -1.24 -13.37
CA THR A 11 -5.81 -1.80 -14.62
C THR A 11 -4.39 -1.27 -14.79
N ASP A 12 -3.41 -2.16 -14.91
CA ASP A 12 -2.02 -1.75 -15.09
C ASP A 12 -1.71 -1.26 -16.53
N ASN A 13 -0.48 -0.77 -16.75
CA ASN A 13 -0.06 -0.28 -18.06
C ASN A 13 0.13 -1.38 -19.12
N LYS A 14 -0.04 -2.65 -18.76
CA LYS A 14 -0.08 -3.79 -19.67
C LYS A 14 -1.50 -4.26 -19.96
N GLY A 15 -2.51 -3.59 -19.39
CA GLY A 15 -3.93 -3.91 -19.60
C GLY A 15 -4.45 -5.03 -18.71
N PHE A 16 -3.70 -5.50 -17.72
CA PHE A 16 -4.20 -6.51 -16.78
C PHE A 16 -4.98 -5.84 -15.65
N TYR A 17 -6.16 -6.39 -15.39
CA TYR A 17 -6.99 -5.96 -14.26
C TYR A 17 -6.55 -6.66 -12.99
N ASN A 18 -6.13 -5.88 -12.01
CA ASN A 18 -5.61 -6.35 -10.73
C ASN A 18 -6.60 -5.99 -9.61
N ILE A 19 -6.95 -6.97 -8.78
CA ILE A 19 -7.69 -6.77 -7.53
C ILE A 19 -6.75 -7.14 -6.38
N ALA A 20 -6.64 -6.27 -5.38
CA ALA A 20 -5.86 -6.52 -4.17
C ALA A 20 -6.73 -6.41 -2.94
N LEU A 21 -6.52 -7.33 -2.00
CA LEU A 21 -6.96 -7.20 -0.61
C LEU A 21 -5.80 -6.63 0.20
N LEU A 22 -6.06 -5.56 0.96
CA LEU A 22 -5.08 -4.89 1.82
C LEU A 22 -5.49 -5.03 3.30
N PRO A 23 -5.12 -6.16 3.94
CA PRO A 23 -5.36 -6.37 5.36
C PRO A 23 -4.19 -5.87 6.22
N TYR A 24 -4.50 -5.42 7.44
CA TYR A 24 -3.51 -4.97 8.43
C TYR A 24 -3.59 -5.81 9.71
N TRP A 25 -2.44 -6.15 10.27
CA TRP A 25 -2.30 -6.85 11.56
C TRP A 25 -1.44 -6.04 12.53
N PRO A 26 -1.80 -5.99 13.82
CA PRO A 26 -1.06 -5.21 14.81
C PRO A 26 0.39 -5.68 15.00
N SER A 27 0.64 -6.97 14.77
CA SER A 27 1.97 -7.56 14.89
C SER A 27 2.19 -8.69 13.90
N LYS A 28 3.48 -9.03 13.68
CA LYS A 28 3.86 -10.24 12.94
C LYS A 28 3.31 -11.50 13.62
N THR A 29 3.28 -11.54 14.94
CA THR A 29 2.75 -12.68 15.71
C THR A 29 1.27 -12.92 15.40
N ASP A 30 0.47 -11.85 15.28
CA ASP A 30 -0.95 -11.96 14.94
C ASP A 30 -1.17 -12.43 13.50
N TYR A 31 -0.31 -11.99 12.57
CA TYR A 31 -0.30 -12.49 11.19
C TYR A 31 0.05 -13.98 11.17
N ASP A 32 1.13 -14.40 11.84
CA ASP A 32 1.58 -15.79 11.86
C ASP A 32 0.51 -16.71 12.49
N LYS A 33 -0.11 -16.26 13.59
CA LYS A 33 -1.22 -16.97 14.24
C LYS A 33 -2.42 -17.12 13.29
N TRP A 34 -2.84 -16.04 12.64
CA TRP A 34 -3.93 -16.08 11.67
C TRP A 34 -3.61 -17.02 10.50
N ALA A 35 -2.40 -16.96 9.96
CA ALA A 35 -1.98 -17.78 8.83
C ALA A 35 -1.99 -19.27 9.19
N ALA A 36 -1.56 -19.61 10.41
CA ALA A 36 -1.61 -20.98 10.93
C ALA A 36 -3.05 -21.46 11.18
N GLU A 37 -3.89 -20.66 11.85
CA GLU A 37 -5.27 -21.03 12.19
C GLU A 37 -6.17 -21.20 10.95
N THR A 38 -5.89 -20.45 9.88
CA THR A 38 -6.68 -20.49 8.63
C THR A 38 -6.12 -21.42 7.56
N GLY A 39 -4.90 -21.95 7.75
CA GLY A 39 -4.20 -22.70 6.71
C GLY A 39 -3.79 -21.85 5.49
N PHE A 40 -3.71 -20.52 5.64
CA PHE A 40 -3.42 -19.61 4.52
C PHE A 40 -2.06 -19.91 3.89
N THR A 41 -1.05 -20.19 4.70
CA THR A 41 0.30 -20.51 4.21
C THR A 41 0.29 -21.77 3.34
N ASP A 42 -0.40 -22.81 3.80
CA ASP A 42 -0.49 -24.08 3.07
C ASP A 42 -1.31 -23.91 1.79
N TRP A 43 -2.41 -23.17 1.86
CA TRP A 43 -3.21 -22.81 0.68
C TRP A 43 -2.36 -22.07 -0.36
N TRP A 44 -1.63 -21.02 0.03
CA TRP A 44 -0.78 -20.24 -0.86
C TRP A 44 0.32 -21.08 -1.51
N ALA A 45 0.95 -21.96 -0.73
CA ALA A 45 1.98 -22.89 -1.20
C ALA A 45 1.42 -23.99 -2.12
N ALA A 46 0.13 -24.32 -2.01
CA ALA A 46 -0.53 -25.34 -2.82
C ALA A 46 -1.04 -24.82 -4.18
N ILE A 47 -1.18 -23.50 -4.39
CA ILE A 47 -1.71 -22.94 -5.66
C ILE A 47 -0.84 -23.36 -6.86
N ASP A 48 -1.30 -24.23 -7.75
CA ASP A 48 -0.59 -24.47 -9.02
C ASP A 48 -0.88 -23.33 -10.02
N PRO A 49 0.12 -22.52 -10.42
CA PRO A 49 -0.12 -21.41 -11.35
C PRO A 49 -0.70 -21.85 -12.70
N ARG A 50 -0.54 -23.12 -13.09
CA ARG A 50 -1.01 -23.67 -14.38
C ARG A 50 -2.50 -23.97 -14.39
N GLU A 51 -3.14 -24.07 -13.23
CA GLU A 51 -4.55 -24.40 -13.11
C GLU A 51 -5.47 -23.17 -13.24
N PHE A 52 -4.90 -21.96 -13.20
CA PHE A 52 -5.67 -20.71 -13.21
C PHE A 52 -5.41 -19.91 -14.49
N GLY A 53 -6.48 -19.34 -15.06
CA GLY A 53 -6.38 -18.36 -16.15
C GLY A 53 -5.97 -16.94 -15.68
N HIS A 54 -5.53 -16.79 -14.44
CA HIS A 54 -5.16 -15.52 -13.83
C HIS A 54 -3.94 -15.68 -12.92
N GLY A 55 -3.25 -14.57 -12.64
CA GLY A 55 -2.10 -14.54 -11.75
C GLY A 55 -2.50 -14.29 -10.29
N TRP A 56 -1.70 -14.84 -9.38
CA TRP A 56 -1.75 -14.55 -7.95
C TRP A 56 -0.47 -13.82 -7.55
N PHE A 57 -0.58 -12.84 -6.65
CA PHE A 57 0.58 -12.20 -6.03
C PHE A 57 0.33 -11.97 -4.54
N LEU A 58 1.42 -11.97 -3.77
CA LEU A 58 1.41 -11.74 -2.33
C LEU A 58 2.60 -10.83 -1.98
N GLU A 59 2.31 -9.64 -1.47
CA GLU A 59 3.29 -8.65 -1.01
C GLU A 59 3.05 -8.41 0.48
N VAL A 60 3.96 -8.88 1.33
CA VAL A 60 3.82 -8.81 2.79
C VAL A 60 4.97 -8.00 3.37
N PHE A 61 4.64 -7.02 4.21
CA PHE A 61 5.61 -6.14 4.85
C PHE A 61 5.39 -6.14 6.36
N PHE A 62 6.50 -6.22 7.11
CA PHE A 62 6.52 -6.13 8.57
C PHE A 62 7.45 -4.98 9.01
N PRO A 63 7.08 -3.71 8.77
CA PRO A 63 7.88 -2.59 9.25
C PRO A 63 7.85 -2.57 10.79
N PRO A 64 9.00 -2.42 11.47
CA PRO A 64 9.00 -2.10 12.90
C PRO A 64 8.45 -0.68 13.11
N VAL A 65 7.96 -0.41 14.33
CA VAL A 65 7.31 0.87 14.68
C VAL A 65 8.21 2.08 14.44
N ASP A 66 9.52 1.95 14.64
CA ASP A 66 10.48 3.03 14.40
C ASP A 66 10.67 3.38 12.90
N ARG A 67 10.16 2.54 11.99
CA ARG A 67 10.24 2.69 10.52
C ARG A 67 8.87 2.86 9.88
N PHE A 68 7.88 3.26 10.67
CA PHE A 68 6.53 3.51 10.22
C PHE A 68 6.13 4.94 10.61
N GLU A 69 5.52 5.67 9.68
CA GLU A 69 5.00 7.02 9.95
C GLU A 69 3.61 7.14 9.33
N THR A 70 2.78 7.99 9.93
CA THR A 70 1.49 8.36 9.36
C THR A 70 1.27 9.86 9.47
N VAL A 71 0.52 10.41 8.51
CA VAL A 71 0.06 11.79 8.54
C VAL A 71 -1.34 11.85 7.96
N PHE A 72 -2.24 12.50 8.67
CA PHE A 72 -3.64 12.62 8.29
C PHE A 72 -4.07 14.07 8.33
N SER A 73 -4.86 14.49 7.33
CA SER A 73 -5.54 15.79 7.34
C SER A 73 -6.87 15.76 8.10
N ASN A 74 -7.39 14.57 8.39
CA ASN A 74 -8.61 14.33 9.17
C ASN A 74 -8.37 13.20 10.17
N CYS A 75 -8.78 13.38 11.42
CA CYS A 75 -8.66 12.41 12.51
C CYS A 75 -9.97 11.66 12.83
N GLN A 76 -11.05 11.90 12.09
CA GLN A 76 -12.37 11.31 12.36
C GLN A 76 -12.55 9.92 11.72
N ILE A 77 -11.93 9.69 10.57
CA ILE A 77 -12.08 8.46 9.80
C ILE A 77 -10.70 7.80 9.68
N PRO A 78 -10.41 6.74 10.47
CA PRO A 78 -9.16 6.02 10.33
C PRO A 78 -9.11 5.28 9.00
N GLU A 79 -7.92 5.28 8.39
CA GLU A 79 -7.67 4.65 7.10
C GLU A 79 -6.41 3.78 7.16
N GLY A 80 -6.48 2.60 6.55
CA GLY A 80 -5.36 1.67 6.47
C GLY A 80 -4.82 1.24 7.84
N ALA A 81 -3.55 1.52 8.10
CA ALA A 81 -2.90 1.12 9.34
C ALA A 81 -3.46 1.86 10.58
N ALA A 82 -4.05 3.05 10.40
CA ALA A 82 -4.62 3.81 11.51
C ALA A 82 -5.80 3.09 12.21
N HIS A 83 -6.41 2.08 11.58
CA HIS A 83 -7.40 1.24 12.24
C HIS A 83 -6.83 0.41 13.41
N MET A 84 -5.50 0.29 13.50
CA MET A 84 -4.83 -0.44 14.58
C MET A 84 -4.36 0.48 15.70
N GLU A 85 -4.46 1.80 15.51
CA GLU A 85 -4.02 2.78 16.50
C GLU A 85 -5.10 3.00 17.56
N GLU A 86 -4.68 3.23 18.80
CA GLU A 86 -5.60 3.50 19.92
C GLU A 86 -6.20 4.92 19.83
N SER A 87 -5.46 5.86 19.26
CA SER A 87 -5.87 7.27 19.15
C SER A 87 -5.08 8.02 18.08
N PHE A 88 -5.60 9.19 17.69
CA PHE A 88 -4.87 10.16 16.89
C PHE A 88 -4.11 11.13 17.79
N SER A 89 -2.90 11.51 17.38
CA SER A 89 -2.20 12.62 18.00
C SER A 89 -2.91 13.95 17.72
N GLY A 90 -2.55 14.97 18.50
CA GLY A 90 -2.92 16.35 18.20
C GLY A 90 -2.14 16.90 17.00
N GLN A 91 -2.12 18.22 16.86
CA GLN A 91 -1.30 18.87 15.85
C GLN A 91 0.19 18.55 16.06
N ILE A 92 0.85 18.11 14.99
CA ILE A 92 2.29 17.78 14.97
C ILE A 92 3.08 18.93 14.35
N ARG A 93 4.40 19.00 14.60
CA ARG A 93 5.26 20.06 14.04
C ARG A 93 5.89 19.64 12.72
N GLU A 94 6.16 18.36 12.57
CA GLU A 94 6.96 17.74 11.51
C GLU A 94 6.13 17.52 10.23
N HIS A 95 5.52 18.60 9.71
CA HIS A 95 4.73 18.60 8.47
C HIS A 95 4.94 19.87 7.62
N VAL A 96 4.61 19.80 6.32
CA VAL A 96 4.58 20.94 5.38
C VAL A 96 5.96 21.53 5.02
N TYR A 97 7.03 20.75 5.19
CA TYR A 97 8.34 21.04 4.61
C TYR A 97 8.97 19.78 3.98
N TRP A 98 9.79 19.96 2.95
CA TRP A 98 10.53 18.85 2.34
C TRP A 98 11.50 18.24 3.36
N GLY A 99 11.37 16.94 3.61
CA GLY A 99 12.09 16.22 4.66
C GLY A 99 11.23 15.83 5.86
N SER A 100 10.06 16.44 6.05
CA SER A 100 9.25 16.21 7.25
C SER A 100 8.76 14.76 7.40
N MET A 101 8.49 14.05 6.29
CA MET A 101 8.18 12.62 6.30
C MET A 101 9.31 11.81 6.94
N ARG A 102 10.57 12.15 6.64
CA ARG A 102 11.74 11.50 7.24
C ARG A 102 11.81 11.79 8.73
N ASP A 103 11.56 13.03 9.15
CA ASP A 103 11.61 13.44 10.55
C ASP A 103 10.54 12.76 11.42
N ARG A 104 9.42 12.32 10.81
CA ARG A 104 8.39 11.53 11.49
C ARG A 104 8.76 10.06 11.72
N LEU A 105 9.84 9.56 11.10
CA LEU A 105 10.34 8.21 11.36
C LEU A 105 11.27 8.23 12.57
N ALA A 106 10.95 7.47 13.63
CA ALA A 106 11.81 7.39 14.81
C ALA A 106 13.24 6.92 14.46
N ALA A 107 13.37 5.97 13.52
CA ALA A 107 14.66 5.47 13.05
C ALA A 107 15.54 6.53 12.35
N ALA A 108 14.95 7.65 11.89
CA ALA A 108 15.67 8.73 11.24
C ALA A 108 16.47 9.61 12.23
N GLN A 109 16.19 9.50 13.53
CA GLN A 109 16.91 10.25 14.58
C GLN A 109 18.37 9.83 14.69
N THR A 110 18.69 8.57 14.38
CA THR A 110 20.02 7.98 14.54
C THR A 110 20.53 7.25 13.30
N GLY A 111 19.66 7.00 12.31
CA GLY A 111 20.00 6.26 11.10
C GLY A 111 19.82 7.07 9.83
N GLU A 112 20.72 6.83 8.86
CA GLU A 112 20.66 7.45 7.53
C GLU A 112 19.52 6.89 6.66
N LEU A 113 19.02 5.69 6.99
CA LEU A 113 17.96 4.98 6.24
C LEU A 113 18.34 4.65 4.78
N GLU A 114 19.62 4.41 4.50
CA GLU A 114 20.11 4.09 3.14
C GLU A 114 19.46 2.82 2.55
N GLY A 115 18.90 2.94 1.35
CA GLY A 115 18.26 1.85 0.63
C GLY A 115 19.23 0.97 -0.16
N GLU A 116 18.85 -0.30 -0.36
CA GLU A 116 19.57 -1.23 -1.24
C GLU A 116 19.11 -1.15 -2.70
N LYS A 117 20.05 -1.30 -3.63
CA LYS A 117 19.76 -1.45 -5.07
C LYS A 117 19.23 -2.86 -5.37
N ALA A 118 18.47 -2.97 -6.47
CA ALA A 118 17.93 -4.18 -7.15
C ALA A 118 17.71 -5.46 -6.30
N ALA A 119 16.47 -5.92 -6.21
CA ALA A 119 16.14 -7.18 -5.54
C ALA A 119 16.56 -8.36 -6.42
N LYS A 120 17.10 -9.40 -5.78
CA LYS A 120 17.26 -10.69 -6.44
C LYS A 120 15.88 -11.29 -6.70
N ARG A 121 15.71 -11.76 -7.94
CA ARG A 121 14.51 -12.47 -8.38
C ARG A 121 14.89 -13.93 -8.57
N GLU A 122 14.17 -14.81 -7.90
CA GLU A 122 14.30 -16.25 -8.04
C GLU A 122 13.00 -16.76 -8.67
N ALA A 123 13.14 -17.56 -9.73
CA ALA A 123 11.99 -18.17 -10.39
C ALA A 123 12.13 -19.69 -10.28
N ASP A 124 11.05 -20.36 -9.93
CA ASP A 124 11.01 -21.82 -9.95
C ASP A 124 10.54 -22.34 -11.32
N PRO A 125 10.76 -23.63 -11.62
CA PRO A 125 10.28 -24.24 -12.86
C PRO A 125 8.76 -24.31 -13.00
N ALA A 126 8.01 -24.16 -11.89
CA ALA A 126 6.56 -24.16 -11.87
C ALA A 126 5.96 -22.79 -12.25
N GLY A 127 6.80 -21.78 -12.48
CA GLY A 127 6.40 -20.42 -12.87
C GLY A 127 6.18 -19.48 -11.68
N ARG A 128 6.48 -19.91 -10.44
CA ARG A 128 6.44 -19.03 -9.28
C ARG A 128 7.68 -18.16 -9.25
N VAL A 129 7.48 -16.93 -8.79
CA VAL A 129 8.52 -15.92 -8.73
C VAL A 129 8.58 -15.41 -7.30
N HIS A 130 9.75 -15.55 -6.69
CA HIS A 130 10.07 -14.96 -5.41
C HIS A 130 10.98 -13.74 -5.61
N VAL A 131 10.62 -12.64 -4.97
CA VAL A 131 11.41 -11.39 -4.99
C VAL A 131 11.88 -11.13 -3.58
N CYS A 132 13.20 -11.17 -3.37
CA CYS A 132 13.77 -10.92 -2.04
C CYS A 132 13.47 -9.49 -1.58
N GLY A 133 13.21 -9.33 -0.29
CA GLY A 133 13.11 -8.02 0.35
C GLY A 133 14.40 -7.20 0.22
N LYS A 134 14.28 -5.89 0.41
CA LYS A 134 15.41 -4.95 0.42
C LYS A 134 15.46 -4.22 1.75
N LYS A 135 16.66 -3.98 2.25
CA LYS A 135 16.83 -3.08 3.40
C LYS A 135 16.33 -1.68 3.02
N ASN A 136 15.53 -1.10 3.91
CA ASN A 136 14.96 0.25 3.79
C ASN A 136 14.14 0.46 2.51
N LEU A 137 13.46 -0.58 1.99
CA LEU A 137 12.42 -0.38 0.98
C LEU A 137 11.32 0.53 1.53
N ALA A 138 11.09 1.65 0.87
CA ALA A 138 9.99 2.54 1.19
C ALA A 138 8.70 2.08 0.48
N VAL A 139 7.62 1.99 1.25
CA VAL A 139 6.27 1.70 0.75
C VAL A 139 5.36 2.84 1.19
N ILE A 140 4.70 3.50 0.24
CA ILE A 140 3.77 4.58 0.51
C ILE A 140 2.36 4.18 0.10
N ARG A 141 1.40 4.42 1.01
CA ARG A 141 -0.03 4.43 0.71
C ARG A 141 -0.55 5.84 0.96
N SER A 142 -0.69 6.61 -0.10
CA SER A 142 -1.32 7.93 -0.06
C SER A 142 -2.74 7.82 -0.59
N GLY A 143 -3.73 7.97 0.30
CA GLY A 143 -5.15 7.87 -0.02
C GLY A 143 -5.79 9.24 -0.29
N GLN A 144 -6.84 9.25 -1.10
CA GLN A 144 -7.71 10.40 -1.29
C GLN A 144 -9.15 9.93 -1.09
N ASP A 145 -9.79 10.38 -0.02
CA ASP A 145 -11.23 10.21 0.17
C ASP A 145 -11.93 11.54 -0.09
N TRP A 146 -12.84 11.52 -1.05
CA TRP A 146 -13.61 12.66 -1.51
C TRP A 146 -15.10 12.30 -1.65
N PHE A 147 -15.51 11.17 -1.07
CA PHE A 147 -16.87 10.65 -1.17
C PHE A 147 -17.87 11.59 -0.47
N ASP A 148 -17.56 12.00 0.77
CA ASP A 148 -18.43 12.82 1.61
C ASP A 148 -18.10 14.34 1.56
N THR A 149 -17.41 14.80 0.52
CA THR A 149 -17.08 16.24 0.36
C THR A 149 -18.28 17.06 -0.10
N LEU A 150 -18.31 18.35 0.26
CA LEU A 150 -19.30 19.29 -0.26
C LEU A 150 -19.16 19.46 -1.79
N PRO A 151 -20.21 19.91 -2.51
CA PRO A 151 -20.18 20.03 -3.97
C PRO A 151 -19.00 20.86 -4.52
N ASP A 152 -18.65 21.97 -3.87
CA ASP A 152 -17.54 22.83 -4.31
C ASP A 152 -16.17 22.18 -4.07
N GLU A 153 -15.99 21.48 -2.94
CA GLU A 153 -14.78 20.72 -2.62
C GLU A 153 -14.61 19.54 -3.58
N ARG A 154 -15.70 18.82 -3.87
CA ARG A 154 -15.74 17.75 -4.86
C ARG A 154 -15.31 18.26 -6.23
N LYS A 155 -15.87 19.40 -6.65
CA LYS A 155 -15.54 20.03 -7.93
C LYS A 155 -14.06 20.40 -7.99
N LEU A 156 -13.55 21.06 -6.95
CA LEU A 156 -12.13 21.41 -6.85
C LEU A 156 -11.22 20.19 -6.96
N TYR A 157 -11.53 19.12 -6.22
CA TYR A 157 -10.75 17.89 -6.28
C TYR A 157 -10.77 17.26 -7.69
N VAL A 158 -11.96 17.07 -8.26
CA VAL A 158 -12.15 16.38 -9.55
C VAL A 158 -11.54 17.16 -10.71
N GLU A 159 -11.73 18.47 -10.75
CA GLU A 159 -11.36 19.30 -11.89
C GLU A 159 -9.92 19.81 -11.80
N THR A 160 -9.38 19.99 -10.59
CA THR A 160 -8.07 20.64 -10.40
C THR A 160 -7.02 19.70 -9.83
N MET A 161 -7.32 18.96 -8.77
CA MET A 161 -6.31 18.14 -8.06
C MET A 161 -6.08 16.79 -8.73
N ARG A 162 -7.18 16.07 -9.03
CA ARG A 162 -7.13 14.72 -9.59
C ARG A 162 -6.37 14.64 -10.93
N PRO A 163 -6.49 15.58 -11.88
CA PRO A 163 -5.74 15.50 -13.14
C PRO A 163 -4.22 15.56 -12.92
N VAL A 164 -3.75 16.46 -12.05
CA VAL A 164 -2.33 16.60 -11.72
C VAL A 164 -1.83 15.35 -10.98
N LEU A 165 -2.60 14.85 -10.02
CA LEU A 165 -2.30 13.60 -9.33
C LEU A 165 -2.18 12.42 -10.32
N THR A 166 -3.14 12.30 -11.23
CA THR A 166 -3.18 11.23 -12.24
C THR A 166 -1.93 11.27 -13.12
N ALA A 167 -1.55 12.45 -13.61
CA ALA A 167 -0.33 12.62 -14.39
C ALA A 167 0.94 12.20 -13.61
N GLY A 168 1.00 12.52 -12.32
CA GLY A 168 2.09 12.08 -11.44
C GLY A 168 2.13 10.56 -11.25
N MET A 169 0.96 9.94 -11.05
CA MET A 169 0.85 8.48 -10.90
C MET A 169 1.19 7.74 -12.21
N ASP A 170 0.75 8.27 -13.36
CA ASP A 170 1.10 7.74 -14.68
C ASP A 170 2.61 7.81 -14.93
N PHE A 171 3.26 8.93 -14.57
CA PHE A 171 4.72 9.06 -14.63
C PHE A 171 5.42 8.00 -13.76
N LEU A 172 5.00 7.80 -12.51
CA LEU A 172 5.59 6.79 -11.63
C LEU A 172 5.36 5.36 -12.13
N ARG A 173 4.20 5.09 -12.75
CA ARG A 173 3.86 3.78 -13.33
C ARG A 173 4.72 3.46 -14.55
N ASP A 174 4.88 4.42 -15.46
CA ASP A 174 5.48 4.18 -16.78
C ASP A 174 6.98 4.48 -16.82
N ARG A 175 7.43 5.41 -15.98
CA ARG A 175 8.82 5.89 -15.90
C ARG A 175 9.42 5.79 -14.50
N GLY A 176 8.80 5.02 -13.60
CA GLY A 176 9.24 4.86 -12.21
C GLY A 176 10.69 4.41 -12.05
N ASN A 177 11.19 3.59 -12.98
CA ASN A 177 12.58 3.11 -12.96
C ASN A 177 13.61 4.25 -13.02
N GLU A 178 13.28 5.38 -13.65
CA GLU A 178 14.18 6.54 -13.74
C GLU A 178 14.36 7.26 -12.40
N VAL A 179 13.39 7.12 -11.50
CA VAL A 179 13.34 7.80 -10.19
C VAL A 179 13.40 6.81 -9.02
N GLY A 180 13.70 5.54 -9.28
CA GLY A 180 13.79 4.49 -8.25
C GLY A 180 12.44 3.98 -7.74
N CYS A 181 11.33 4.32 -8.39
CA CYS A 181 10.02 3.73 -8.08
C CYS A 181 9.89 2.35 -8.72
N HIS A 182 9.85 1.30 -7.89
CA HIS A 182 9.79 -0.09 -8.36
C HIS A 182 8.39 -0.52 -8.83
N SER A 183 7.35 0.05 -8.24
CA SER A 183 5.96 -0.27 -8.53
C SER A 183 5.11 0.91 -8.09
N CYS A 184 4.21 1.36 -8.96
CA CYS A 184 3.22 2.38 -8.65
C CYS A 184 1.85 1.87 -9.10
N ARG A 185 0.88 1.90 -8.18
CA ARG A 185 -0.50 1.47 -8.44
C ARG A 185 -1.45 2.58 -7.97
N PHE A 186 -2.09 3.26 -8.91
CA PHE A 186 -3.16 4.20 -8.58
C PHE A 186 -4.49 3.44 -8.54
N MET A 187 -4.82 2.90 -7.36
CA MET A 187 -5.93 1.98 -7.18
C MET A 187 -7.19 2.68 -6.71
N HIS A 188 -8.34 2.13 -7.14
CA HIS A 188 -9.65 2.55 -6.68
C HIS A 188 -10.17 1.58 -5.63
N VAL A 189 -10.70 2.10 -4.53
CA VAL A 189 -11.43 1.30 -3.55
C VAL A 189 -12.66 0.69 -4.23
N VAL A 190 -12.82 -0.62 -4.10
CA VAL A 190 -13.99 -1.33 -4.61
C VAL A 190 -14.79 -1.89 -3.46
N ASP A 191 -16.11 -1.78 -3.56
CA ASP A 191 -17.00 -2.42 -2.61
C ASP A 191 -16.90 -3.95 -2.75
N SER A 192 -16.69 -4.64 -1.63
CA SER A 192 -16.42 -6.08 -1.63
C SER A 192 -17.62 -6.92 -2.08
N THR A 193 -18.83 -6.37 -2.06
CA THR A 193 -20.08 -7.07 -2.41
C THR A 193 -20.47 -6.80 -3.85
N THR A 194 -20.49 -5.53 -4.24
CA THR A 194 -20.93 -5.06 -5.55
C THR A 194 -19.80 -5.03 -6.59
N ARG A 195 -18.54 -5.10 -6.15
CA ARG A 195 -17.33 -4.98 -6.98
C ARG A 195 -17.25 -3.69 -7.79
N LYS A 196 -18.04 -2.67 -7.40
CA LYS A 196 -18.03 -1.35 -8.03
C LYS A 196 -17.03 -0.44 -7.32
N VAL A 197 -16.43 0.47 -8.10
CA VAL A 197 -15.59 1.53 -7.55
C VAL A 197 -16.44 2.42 -6.65
N ARG A 198 -15.92 2.72 -5.46
CA ARG A 198 -16.47 3.74 -4.57
C ARG A 198 -16.06 5.10 -5.15
N THR A 199 -16.97 5.73 -5.87
CA THR A 199 -16.83 7.08 -6.45
C THR A 199 -17.65 8.08 -5.68
#